data_AF-A0A6P0SCQ7-F1
#
_entry.id   AF-A0A6P0SCQ7-F1
#
_cell.length_a   1.000
_cell.length_b   1.000
_cell.length_c   1.000
_cell.angle_alpha   90.00
_cell.angle_beta   90.00
_cell.angle_gamma   90.00
#
_symmetry.space_group_name_H-M   'P 1'
#
loop_
_entity.id
_entity.type
_entity.pdbx_description
1 polymer ?
#
loop_
_entity_poly.entity_id
_entity_poly.type
_entity_poly.pdbx_seq_one_letter_code
_entity_poly.pdbx_strand_id
1 'polypeptide(L)' 'DYALSAGFRLYEADIRVGLAWMYYSRGDANRAKEEAERARQMSEEMGYHWGQVDAMEVLDKVELASCQ' A
#
# COMPACT_ATOMS: atom_id res chain seq x y z
N ASP A 1 15.13 16.24 -13.88
CA ASP A 1 15.09 15.36 -12.69
C ASP A 1 13.70 15.09 -12.12
N TYR A 2 12.78 16.07 -11.99
CA TYR A 2 11.41 15.80 -11.49
C TYR A 2 10.57 14.79 -12.30
N ALA A 3 10.68 14.78 -13.63
CA ALA A 3 9.91 13.88 -14.49
C ALA A 3 10.37 12.41 -14.41
N LEU A 4 11.62 12.15 -14.01
CA LEU A 4 12.14 10.81 -13.73
C LEU A 4 11.87 10.39 -12.27
N SER A 5 11.80 11.34 -11.34
CA SER A 5 11.61 11.06 -9.91
C SER A 5 10.14 10.90 -9.47
N ALA A 6 9.18 11.49 -10.19
CA ALA A 6 7.79 11.60 -9.71
C ALA A 6 6.71 10.83 -10.50
N GLY A 7 6.94 10.49 -11.77
CA GLY A 7 5.80 10.19 -12.67
C GLY A 7 5.12 8.83 -12.48
N PHE A 8 5.89 7.74 -12.37
CA PHE A 8 5.34 6.37 -12.34
C PHE A 8 5.34 5.72 -10.96
N ARG A 9 6.16 6.22 -10.04
CA ARG A 9 6.25 5.66 -8.69
C ARG A 9 4.99 5.93 -7.86
N LEU A 10 4.27 7.03 -8.12
CA LEU A 10 2.95 7.29 -7.55
C LEU A 10 1.94 6.22 -7.99
N TYR A 11 1.86 5.96 -9.30
CA TYR A 11 0.97 4.91 -9.82
C TYR A 11 1.35 3.52 -9.32
N GLU A 12 2.64 3.22 -9.16
CA GLU A 12 3.06 1.96 -8.56
C GLU A 12 2.58 1.84 -7.10
N ALA A 13 2.69 2.91 -6.30
CA ALA A 13 2.15 2.92 -4.94
C ALA A 13 0.64 2.69 -4.93
N ASP A 14 -0.12 3.40 -5.78
CA ASP A 14 -1.59 3.24 -5.88
C ASP A 14 -1.99 1.82 -6.34
N ILE A 15 -1.27 1.25 -7.32
CA ILE A 15 -1.50 -0.12 -7.79
C ILE A 15 -1.25 -1.11 -6.65
N ARG A 16 -0.19 -0.92 -5.87
CA ARG A 16 0.13 -1.78 -4.73
C ARG A 16 -0.95 -1.70 -3.64
N VAL A 17 -1.47 -0.51 -3.34
CA VAL A 17 -2.66 -0.34 -2.47
C VAL A 17 -3.85 -1.13 -3.03
N GLY A 18 -4.12 -1.01 -4.33
CA GLY A 18 -5.20 -1.75 -4.98
C GLY A 18 -5.03 -3.28 -4.90
N LEU A 19 -3.80 -3.77 -5.09
CA LEU A 19 -3.46 -5.19 -4.92
C LEU A 19 -3.65 -5.63 -3.46
N ALA A 20 -3.25 -4.80 -2.50
CA ALA A 20 -3.38 -5.09 -1.08
C ALA A 20 -4.86 -5.27 -0.69
N TRP A 21 -5.74 -4.35 -1.12
CA TRP A 21 -7.19 -4.48 -0.95
C TRP A 21 -7.76 -5.72 -1.64
N MET A 22 -7.29 -6.01 -2.85
CA MET A 22 -7.72 -7.19 -3.60
C MET A 22 -7.36 -8.49 -2.86
N TYR A 23 -6.13 -8.63 -2.35
CA TYR A 23 -5.74 -9.79 -1.55
C TYR A 23 -6.52 -9.88 -0.24
N TYR A 24 -6.71 -8.75 0.46
CA TYR A 24 -7.52 -8.70 1.68
C TYR A 24 -8.94 -9.20 1.43
N SER A 25 -9.58 -8.74 0.35
CA SER A 25 -10.94 -9.17 -0.03
C SER A 25 -11.05 -10.66 -0.36
N ARG A 26 -9.95 -11.32 -0.71
CA ARG A 26 -9.86 -12.76 -0.98
C ARG A 26 -9.47 -13.57 0.26
N GLY A 27 -9.28 -12.93 1.41
CA GLY A 27 -8.84 -13.55 2.66
C GLY A 27 -7.35 -13.84 2.71
N ASP A 28 -6.55 -13.37 1.74
CA ASP A 28 -5.10 -13.56 1.71
C ASP A 28 -4.41 -12.42 2.48
N ALA A 29 -4.53 -12.46 3.80
CA ALA A 29 -4.01 -11.43 4.71
C ALA A 29 -2.49 -11.22 4.58
N ASN A 30 -1.73 -12.29 4.32
CA ASN A 30 -0.27 -12.20 4.19
C ASN A 30 0.14 -11.38 2.96
N ARG A 31 -0.47 -11.66 1.80
CA ARG A 31 -0.17 -10.89 0.57
C ARG A 31 -0.74 -9.48 0.62
N ALA A 32 -1.87 -9.30 1.30
CA ALA A 32 -2.42 -7.97 1.56
C ALA A 32 -1.41 -7.11 2.35
N LYS A 33 -0.85 -7.66 3.43
CA LYS A 33 0.17 -6.99 4.23
C LYS A 33 1.41 -6.67 3.41
N GLU A 34 1.93 -7.62 2.64
CA GLU A 34 3.15 -7.41 1.84
C GLU A 34 3.00 -6.26 0.83
N GLU A 35 1.89 -6.21 0.09
CA GLU A 35 1.69 -5.13 -0.88
C GLU A 35 1.43 -3.77 -0.21
N ALA A 36 0.72 -3.76 0.93
CA ALA A 36 0.50 -2.53 1.69
C ALA A 36 1.81 -2.00 2.32
N GLU A 37 2.68 -2.86 2.86
CA GLU A 37 3.99 -2.46 3.39
C GLU A 37 4.88 -1.85 2.30
N ARG A 38 4.90 -2.44 1.09
CA ARG A 38 5.63 -1.89 -0.05
C ARG A 38 5.06 -0.53 -0.49
N ALA A 39 3.73 -0.39 -0.56
CA ALA A 39 3.09 0.89 -0.87
C ALA A 39 3.44 1.96 0.18
N ARG A 40 3.42 1.61 1.47
CA ARG A 40 3.82 2.50 2.57
C ARG A 40 5.26 2.96 2.41
N GLN A 41 6.20 2.03 2.22
CA GLN A 41 7.62 2.35 2.08
C GLN A 41 7.86 3.29 0.88
N MET A 42 7.29 2.97 -0.28
CA MET A 42 7.43 3.82 -1.46
C MET A 42 6.87 5.23 -1.20
N SER A 43 5.71 5.31 -0.55
CA SER A 43 5.06 6.57 -0.25
C SER A 43 5.81 7.39 0.79
N GLU A 44 6.51 6.76 1.73
CA GLU A 44 7.45 7.42 2.67
C GLU A 44 8.67 7.98 1.93
N GLU A 45 9.31 7.19 1.07
CA GLU A 45 10.46 7.62 0.27
C GLU A 45 10.15 8.80 -0.66
N MET A 46 8.92 8.87 -1.18
CA MET A 46 8.47 9.93 -2.09
C MET A 46 7.86 11.14 -1.36
N GLY A 47 7.54 11.04 -0.08
CA GLY A 47 6.69 12.02 0.61
C GLY A 47 5.26 12.07 0.08
N TYR A 48 4.74 10.96 -0.45
CA TYR A 48 3.38 10.86 -0.97
C TYR A 48 2.38 10.58 0.16
N HIS A 49 1.77 11.64 0.68
CA HIS A 49 0.89 11.55 1.85
C HIS A 49 -0.30 10.58 1.67
N TRP A 50 -1.01 10.65 0.54
CA TRP A 50 -2.19 9.80 0.33
C TRP A 50 -1.83 8.32 0.21
N GLY A 51 -0.72 7.98 -0.46
CA GLY A 51 -0.26 6.59 -0.50
C GLY A 51 0.15 6.04 0.87
N GLN A 52 0.58 6.89 1.81
CA GLN A 52 0.84 6.47 3.20
C GLN A 52 -0.47 6.16 3.94
N VAL A 53 -1.47 7.04 3.80
CA VAL A 53 -2.79 6.87 4.42
C VAL A 53 -3.46 5.59 3.90
N ASP A 54 -3.55 5.44 2.58
CA ASP A 54 -4.23 4.31 1.95
C ASP A 54 -3.55 2.97 2.28
N ALA A 55 -2.22 2.95 2.31
CA ALA A 55 -1.47 1.77 2.71
C ALA A 55 -1.70 1.40 4.19
N MET A 56 -1.72 2.40 5.08
CA MET A 56 -2.00 2.18 6.51
C MET A 56 -3.42 1.65 6.74
N GLU A 57 -4.42 2.14 6.02
CA GLU A 57 -5.78 1.63 6.14
C GLU A 57 -5.86 0.12 5.87
N VAL A 58 -5.15 -0.38 4.85
CA VAL A 58 -5.10 -1.82 4.58
C VAL A 58 -4.40 -2.58 5.70
N LEU A 59 -3.27 -2.07 6.20
CA LEU A 59 -2.52 -2.71 7.28
C LEU A 59 -3.36 -2.82 8.56
N ASP A 60 -4.08 -1.76 8.93
CA ASP A 60 -4.96 -1.76 10.09
C ASP A 60 -6.08 -2.80 9.94
N LYS A 61 -6.66 -2.94 8.73
CA LYS A 61 -7.67 -3.97 8.45
C LYS A 61 -7.13 -5.38 8.55
N VAL A 62 -5.92 -5.61 8.05
CA VAL A 62 -5.25 -6.92 8.13
C VAL A 62 -4.93 -7.28 9.58
N GLU A 63 -4.43 -6.32 10.36
CA GLU A 63 -4.08 -6.52 11.77
C GLU A 63 -5.32 -6.83 12.61
N LEU A 64 -6.40 -6.05 12.42
CA LEU A 64 -7.67 -6.28 13.12
C LEU A 64 -8.28 -7.65 12.80
N ALA A 65 -8.17 -8.11 11.55
CA ALA A 65 -8.65 -9.44 11.14
C ALA A 65 -7.80 -10.58 11.72
N SER A 66 -6.53 -10.32 12.06
CA SER A 66 -5.62 -11.32 12.64
C SER A 66 -5.82 -11.52 14.16
N CYS A 67 -6.51 -10.58 14.81
CA CYS A 67 -6.84 -10.64 16.25
C CYS A 67 -8.20 -11.31 16.56
N GLN A 68 -8.94 -11.74 15.52
CA GLN A 68 -10.24 -12.41 15.63
C GLN A 68 -10.09 -13.93 15.46
#